data_AF-A0A6G8CZK9-F1
#
_entry.id   AF-A0A6G8CZK9-F1
#
_cell.length_a   1.000
_cell.length_b   1.000
_cell.length_c   1.000
_cell.angle_alpha   90.00
_cell.angle_beta   90.00
_cell.angle_gamma   90.00
#
_symmetry.space_group_name_H-M   'P 1'
#
loop_
_entity.id
_entity.type
_entity.pdbx_description
1 polymer ?
#
loop_
_entity_poly.entity_id
_entity_poly.type
_entity_poly.pdbx_seq_one_letter_code
_entity_poly.pdbx_strand_id
1 'polypeptide(L)'
;MSSREGAAAPITDRVNVEPAILNGMTASEAKLIGLAAFVLSLLLASLLVAATGFLQCLLVTLFLPLVILWFASKYLAKIKRNRPDGYYGQAMHLWMSRRGLTSCRYLQHDGYWSLGRTLPFGLTSPFKVTSNEPPLSSPLSHSPSNLTADPS
;
A
#
# COMPACT_ATOMS: atom_id res chain seq x y z
N MET A 1 33.20 -36.74 -2.67
CA MET A 1 32.59 -35.42 -2.94
C MET A 1 31.17 -35.45 -2.39
N SER A 2 30.97 -34.85 -1.21
CA SER A 2 29.68 -34.80 -0.52
C SER A 2 28.96 -33.52 -0.94
N SER A 3 27.85 -33.66 -1.67
CA SER A 3 26.96 -32.55 -2.02
C SER A 3 26.27 -32.07 -0.74
N ARG A 4 26.58 -30.84 -0.33
CA ARG A 4 25.80 -30.15 0.70
C ARG A 4 24.43 -29.84 0.11
N GLU A 5 23.42 -30.57 0.56
CA GLU A 5 22.02 -30.19 0.40
C GLU A 5 21.84 -28.82 1.08
N GLY A 6 21.86 -27.76 0.27
CA GLY A 6 21.52 -26.43 0.73
C GLY A 6 20.08 -26.47 1.22
N ALA A 7 19.88 -26.32 2.53
CA ALA A 7 18.56 -26.18 3.14
C ALA A 7 17.80 -25.09 2.37
N ALA A 8 16.87 -25.51 1.52
CA ALA A 8 16.01 -24.61 0.78
C ALA A 8 15.25 -23.78 1.82
N ALA A 9 15.59 -22.48 1.91
CA ALA A 9 14.92 -21.58 2.81
C ALA A 9 13.40 -21.70 2.57
N PRO A 10 12.60 -21.98 3.61
CA PRO A 10 11.15 -22.02 3.45
C PRO A 10 10.70 -20.73 2.78
N ILE A 11 9.92 -20.84 1.70
CA ILE A 11 9.40 -19.67 0.99
C ILE A 11 8.30 -19.06 1.88
N THR A 12 8.74 -18.28 2.88
CA THR A 12 7.90 -17.59 3.85
C THR A 12 6.92 -16.63 3.20
N ASP A 13 7.27 -16.14 2.00
CA ASP A 13 6.44 -15.28 1.19
C ASP A 13 5.08 -15.92 0.86
N ARG A 14 5.04 -17.22 0.54
CA ARG A 14 3.77 -17.90 0.21
C ARG A 14 2.86 -18.12 1.41
N VAL A 15 3.40 -18.09 2.63
CA VAL A 15 2.62 -18.24 3.87
C VAL A 15 1.97 -16.91 4.26
N ASN A 16 2.55 -15.78 3.85
CA ASN A 16 2.06 -14.45 4.20
C ASN A 16 1.09 -13.84 3.17
N VAL A 17 0.92 -14.50 2.01
CA VAL A 17 0.01 -14.04 0.96
C VAL A 17 -1.42 -14.52 1.26
N GLU A 18 -2.38 -13.62 1.12
CA GLU A 18 -3.80 -13.97 1.28
C GLU A 18 -4.21 -15.08 0.29
N PRO A 19 -4.92 -16.12 0.75
CA PRO A 19 -5.35 -17.19 -0.14
C PRO A 19 -6.37 -16.69 -1.16
N ALA A 20 -6.25 -17.21 -2.39
CA ALA A 20 -7.23 -16.94 -3.44
C ALA A 20 -8.53 -17.71 -3.19
N ILE A 21 -9.67 -17.02 -3.19
CA ILE A 21 -10.98 -17.60 -2.88
C ILE A 21 -11.80 -17.85 -4.15
N LEU A 22 -11.77 -16.94 -5.14
CA LEU A 22 -12.67 -17.00 -6.30
C LEU A 22 -11.98 -16.51 -7.58
N ASN A 23 -11.83 -17.38 -8.59
CA ASN A 23 -11.13 -17.10 -9.86
C ASN A 23 -9.74 -16.42 -9.71
N GLY A 24 -9.00 -16.69 -8.63
CA GLY A 24 -7.70 -16.04 -8.36
C GLY A 24 -7.77 -14.70 -7.61
N MET A 25 -8.95 -14.31 -7.12
CA MET A 25 -9.17 -13.12 -6.29
C MET A 25 -8.85 -13.42 -4.82
N THR A 26 -8.18 -12.50 -4.14
CA THR A 26 -7.92 -12.63 -2.69
C THR A 26 -9.19 -12.41 -1.88
N ALA A 27 -9.18 -12.80 -0.60
CA ALA A 27 -10.33 -12.61 0.29
C ALA A 27 -10.76 -11.14 0.41
N SER A 28 -9.79 -10.23 0.54
CA SER A 28 -10.03 -8.80 0.63
C SER A 28 -10.68 -8.23 -0.64
N GLU A 29 -10.19 -8.61 -1.82
CA GLU A 29 -10.74 -8.21 -3.10
C GLU A 29 -12.15 -8.77 -3.31
N ALA A 30 -12.38 -10.02 -2.92
CA ALA A 30 -13.69 -10.67 -2.99
C ALA A 30 -14.74 -9.92 -2.18
N LYS A 31 -14.38 -9.48 -0.97
CA LYS A 31 -15.27 -8.67 -0.13
C LYS A 31 -15.60 -7.33 -0.77
N LEU A 32 -14.60 -6.65 -1.35
CA LEU A 32 -14.81 -5.34 -1.97
C LEU A 32 -15.68 -5.42 -3.23
N ILE A 33 -15.41 -6.38 -4.11
CA ILE A 33 -16.24 -6.60 -5.30
C ILE A 33 -17.63 -7.11 -4.90
N GLY A 34 -17.73 -8.00 -3.91
CA GLY A 34 -19.02 -8.46 -3.39
C GLY A 34 -19.89 -7.31 -2.87
N LEU A 35 -19.30 -6.39 -2.10
CA LEU A 35 -20.00 -5.21 -1.62
C LEU A 35 -20.43 -4.29 -2.77
N ALA A 36 -19.54 -4.03 -3.74
CA ALA A 36 -19.86 -3.21 -4.90
C ALA A 36 -20.97 -3.84 -5.77
N ALA A 37 -20.91 -5.15 -5.99
CA ALA A 37 -21.93 -5.90 -6.72
C ALA A 37 -23.29 -5.86 -6.01
N PHE A 38 -23.29 -5.98 -4.68
CA PHE A 38 -24.49 -5.87 -3.86
C PHE A 38 -25.11 -4.47 -3.97
N VAL A 39 -24.33 -3.41 -3.75
CA VAL A 39 -24.82 -2.02 -3.88
C VAL A 39 -25.35 -1.74 -5.29
N LEU A 40 -24.62 -2.15 -6.33
CA LEU A 40 -25.07 -1.98 -7.71
C LEU A 40 -26.36 -2.74 -7.98
N SER A 41 -26.49 -3.96 -7.46
CA SER A 41 -27.72 -4.75 -7.60
C SER A 41 -28.91 -4.10 -6.93
N LEU A 42 -28.74 -3.45 -5.77
CA LEU A 42 -29.79 -2.72 -5.08
C LEU A 42 -30.22 -1.47 -5.86
N LEU A 43 -29.28 -0.74 -6.46
CA LEU A 43 -29.59 0.41 -7.31
C LEU A 43 -30.39 -0.01 -8.54
N LEU A 44 -29.97 -1.08 -9.22
CA LEU A 44 -30.68 -1.63 -10.38
C LEU A 44 -32.06 -2.18 -9.98
N ALA A 45 -32.15 -2.89 -8.85
CA ALA A 45 -33.41 -3.38 -8.33
C ALA A 45 -34.37 -2.24 -7.99
N SER A 46 -33.89 -1.16 -7.36
CA SER A 46 -34.69 0.02 -7.04
C SER A 46 -35.24 0.69 -8.30
N LEU A 47 -34.41 0.83 -9.34
CA LEU A 47 -34.86 1.37 -10.64
C LEU A 47 -35.92 0.48 -11.29
N LEU A 48 -35.78 -0.84 -11.16
CA LEU A 48 -36.75 -1.79 -11.68
C LEU A 48 -38.07 -1.75 -10.92
N VAL A 49 -38.06 -1.61 -9.58
CA VAL A 49 -39.30 -1.42 -8.79
C VAL A 49 -40.05 -0.21 -9.30
N ALA A 50 -39.33 0.90 -9.54
CA ALA A 50 -39.93 2.14 -10.02
C ALA A 50 -40.58 1.98 -11.41
N ALA A 51 -40.06 1.09 -12.25
CA ALA A 51 -40.57 0.87 -13.61
C ALA A 51 -41.68 -0.19 -13.70
N THR A 52 -41.59 -1.30 -12.96
CA THR A 52 -42.44 -2.49 -13.16
C THR A 52 -43.23 -2.94 -11.93
N GLY A 53 -42.96 -2.40 -10.74
CA GLY A 53 -43.56 -2.85 -9.48
C GLY A 53 -42.73 -3.89 -8.71
N PHE A 54 -43.23 -4.31 -7.54
CA PHE A 54 -42.43 -4.98 -6.50
C PHE A 54 -42.12 -6.47 -6.78
N LEU A 55 -42.99 -7.21 -7.47
CA LEU A 55 -42.86 -8.67 -7.58
C LEU A 55 -41.70 -9.11 -8.50
N GLN A 56 -41.44 -8.40 -9.61
CA GLN A 56 -40.28 -8.71 -10.46
C GLN A 56 -38.94 -8.46 -9.75
N CYS A 57 -38.91 -7.58 -8.73
CA CYS A 57 -37.67 -7.24 -8.05
C CYS A 57 -37.12 -8.34 -7.17
N LEU A 58 -37.95 -9.23 -6.62
CA LEU A 58 -37.44 -10.31 -5.76
C LEU A 58 -36.50 -11.25 -6.51
N LEU A 59 -36.86 -11.64 -7.73
CA LEU A 59 -36.04 -12.51 -8.57
C LEU A 59 -34.76 -11.80 -9.02
N VAL A 60 -34.88 -10.55 -9.48
CA VAL A 60 -33.73 -9.79 -9.97
C VAL A 60 -32.73 -9.52 -8.84
N THR A 61 -33.21 -9.11 -7.66
CA THR A 61 -32.33 -8.81 -6.52
C THR A 61 -31.58 -10.04 -6.02
N LEU A 62 -32.13 -11.26 -6.20
CA LEU A 62 -31.47 -12.49 -5.80
C LEU A 62 -30.36 -12.91 -6.79
N PHE A 63 -30.64 -12.89 -8.09
CA PHE A 63 -29.72 -13.40 -9.12
C PHE A 63 -28.71 -12.36 -9.63
N LEU A 64 -29.12 -11.10 -9.71
CA LEU A 64 -28.30 -10.02 -10.25
C LEU A 64 -26.96 -9.82 -9.51
N PRO A 65 -26.87 -9.82 -8.17
CA PRO A 65 -25.59 -9.67 -7.49
C PRO A 65 -24.62 -10.82 -7.79
N LEU A 66 -25.12 -12.06 -7.94
CA LEU A 66 -24.31 -13.22 -8.32
C LEU A 66 -23.72 -13.07 -9.72
N VAL A 67 -24.55 -12.64 -10.68
CA VAL A 67 -24.11 -12.40 -12.07
C VAL A 67 -23.06 -11.30 -12.12
N ILE A 68 -23.33 -10.15 -11.48
CA ILE A 68 -22.39 -9.02 -11.43
C ILE A 68 -21.07 -9.45 -10.79
N LEU A 69 -21.13 -10.16 -9.65
CA LEU A 69 -19.95 -10.65 -8.94
C LEU A 69 -19.12 -11.60 -9.81
N TRP A 70 -19.76 -12.53 -10.52
CA TRP A 70 -19.08 -13.47 -11.41
C TRP A 70 -18.34 -12.75 -12.54
N PHE A 71 -19.01 -11.84 -13.24
CA PHE A 71 -18.39 -11.06 -14.32
C PHE A 71 -17.27 -10.16 -13.80
N ALA A 72 -17.51 -9.46 -12.69
CA ALA A 72 -16.51 -8.59 -12.07
C ALA A 72 -15.27 -9.39 -11.63
N SER A 73 -15.45 -10.59 -11.09
CA SER A 73 -14.35 -11.48 -10.72
C SER A 73 -13.51 -11.91 -11.93
N LYS A 74 -14.15 -12.33 -13.04
CA LYS A 74 -13.42 -12.68 -14.28
C LYS A 74 -12.69 -11.47 -14.86
N TYR A 75 -13.30 -10.30 -14.82
CA TYR A 75 -12.70 -9.05 -15.28
C TYR A 75 -11.47 -8.67 -14.42
N LEU A 76 -11.59 -8.74 -13.09
CA LEU A 76 -10.48 -8.49 -12.18
C LEU A 76 -9.34 -9.49 -12.41
N ALA A 77 -9.64 -10.78 -12.57
CA ALA A 77 -8.64 -11.81 -12.87
C ALA A 77 -7.85 -11.50 -14.16
N LYS A 78 -8.52 -10.91 -15.17
CA LYS A 78 -7.87 -10.46 -16.42
C LYS A 78 -6.96 -9.24 -16.19
N ILE A 79 -7.41 -8.26 -15.39
CA ILE A 79 -6.64 -7.06 -15.05
C ILE A 79 -5.41 -7.40 -14.20
N LYS A 80 -5.53 -8.39 -13.30
CA LYS A 80 -4.43 -8.83 -12.42
C LYS A 80 -3.36 -9.65 -13.14
N ARG A 81 -3.58 -10.07 -14.39
CA ARG A 81 -2.79 -11.11 -15.09
C ARG A 81 -1.31 -10.79 -15.36
N ASN A 82 -0.78 -9.61 -15.00
CA ASN A 82 0.63 -9.26 -15.16
C ASN A 82 1.15 -8.33 -14.04
N ARG A 83 0.49 -8.31 -12.87
CA ARG A 83 0.86 -7.42 -11.77
C ARG A 83 1.26 -8.23 -10.53
N PRO A 84 2.22 -7.74 -9.73
CA PRO A 84 2.55 -8.37 -8.46
C PRO A 84 1.35 -8.31 -7.50
N ASP A 85 1.32 -9.23 -6.54
CA ASP A 85 0.25 -9.30 -5.55
C ASP A 85 0.14 -8.01 -4.73
N GLY A 86 -1.09 -7.62 -4.38
CA GLY A 86 -1.37 -6.40 -3.61
C GLY A 86 -1.21 -5.07 -4.37
N TYR A 87 -0.71 -5.08 -5.62
CA TYR A 87 -0.47 -3.86 -6.41
C TYR A 87 -1.69 -2.92 -6.49
N TYR A 88 -2.86 -3.47 -6.85
CA TYR A 88 -4.08 -2.67 -7.02
C TYR A 88 -4.63 -2.14 -5.70
N GLY A 89 -4.48 -2.90 -4.61
CA GLY A 89 -4.86 -2.43 -3.27
C GLY A 89 -4.02 -1.22 -2.85
N GLN A 90 -2.70 -1.30 -3.03
CA GLN A 90 -1.79 -0.19 -2.74
C GLN A 90 -2.05 1.02 -3.66
N ALA A 91 -2.25 0.80 -4.95
CA ALA A 91 -2.56 1.87 -5.90
C ALA A 91 -3.88 2.57 -5.56
N MET A 92 -4.92 1.82 -5.19
CA MET A 92 -6.19 2.38 -4.76
C MET A 92 -6.06 3.15 -3.45
N HIS A 93 -5.30 2.63 -2.48
CA HIS A 93 -5.05 3.33 -1.22
C HIS A 93 -4.30 4.64 -1.43
N LEU A 94 -3.29 4.66 -2.29
CA LEU A 94 -2.54 5.87 -2.65
C LEU A 94 -3.41 6.88 -3.42
N TRP A 95 -4.30 6.40 -4.29
CA TRP A 95 -5.26 7.26 -4.98
C TRP A 95 -6.27 7.89 -4.02
N MET A 96 -6.77 7.11 -3.04
CA MET A 96 -7.68 7.62 -2.01
C MET A 96 -6.97 8.62 -1.08
N SER A 97 -5.72 8.36 -0.69
CA SER A 97 -4.96 9.26 0.16
C SER A 97 -4.63 10.58 -0.54
N ARG A 98 -4.31 10.55 -1.84
CA ARG A 98 -4.15 11.75 -2.68
C ARG A 98 -5.40 12.61 -2.76
N ARG A 99 -6.58 12.01 -2.61
CA ARG A 99 -7.88 12.71 -2.59
C ARG A 99 -8.33 13.13 -1.19
N GLY A 100 -7.53 12.85 -0.15
CA GLY A 100 -7.88 13.14 1.24
C GLY A 100 -8.94 12.22 1.83
N LEU A 101 -9.27 11.10 1.18
CA LEU A 101 -10.29 10.16 1.65
C LEU A 101 -9.74 9.19 2.72
N THR A 102 -8.43 8.97 2.75
CA THR A 102 -7.76 8.10 3.73
C THR A 102 -6.42 8.70 4.18
N SER A 103 -5.97 8.35 5.38
CA SER A 103 -4.62 8.70 5.84
C SER A 103 -3.57 7.88 5.08
N CYS A 104 -2.59 8.55 4.46
CA CYS A 104 -1.47 7.85 3.85
C CYS A 104 -0.50 7.36 4.94
N ARG A 105 -0.30 6.05 5.04
CA ARG A 105 0.74 5.45 5.89
C ARG A 105 2.07 5.27 5.15
N TYR A 106 2.10 5.65 3.86
CA TYR A 106 3.30 5.62 3.03
C TYR A 106 3.90 7.02 2.98
N LEU A 107 5.22 7.08 2.88
CA LEU A 107 5.90 8.33 2.62
C LEU A 107 5.54 8.80 1.20
N GLN A 108 4.82 9.91 1.13
CA GLN A 108 4.37 10.47 -0.14
C GLN A 108 5.16 11.72 -0.54
N HIS A 109 6.00 12.23 0.36
CA HIS A 109 6.87 13.36 0.10
C HIS A 109 8.24 12.88 -0.37
N ASP A 110 8.83 13.65 -1.28
CA ASP A 110 10.24 13.51 -1.64
C ASP A 110 11.08 14.08 -0.51
N GLY A 111 12.03 13.30 -0.01
CA GLY A 111 12.86 13.70 1.11
C GLY A 111 13.94 12.67 1.42
N TYR A 112 14.88 13.07 2.26
CA TYR A 112 15.98 12.23 2.69
C TYR A 112 15.67 11.62 4.05
N TRP A 113 15.86 10.31 4.17
CA TRP A 113 15.86 9.65 5.47
C TRP A 113 17.23 9.82 6.11
N SER A 114 17.31 10.58 7.20
CA SER A 114 18.52 10.55 8.03
C SER A 114 18.56 9.22 8.77
N LEU A 115 19.71 8.53 8.78
CA LEU A 115 19.84 7.25 9.47
C LEU A 115 19.83 7.39 11.01
N GLY A 116 19.77 8.62 11.55
CA GLY A 116 19.85 8.89 12.98
C GLY A 116 21.15 8.42 13.65
N ARG A 117 22.14 8.02 12.85
CA ARG A 117 23.43 7.50 13.32
C ARG A 117 24.47 8.60 13.29
N THR A 118 24.97 8.98 14.46
CA THR A 118 26.17 9.80 14.59
C THR A 118 27.37 8.86 14.48
N LEU A 119 27.89 8.67 13.26
CA LEU A 119 29.16 7.95 13.10
C LEU A 119 30.30 8.88 13.56
N PRO A 120 31.30 8.35 14.29
CA PRO A 120 32.44 9.15 14.78
C PRO A 120 33.36 9.67 13.67
N PHE A 121 33.15 9.21 12.43
CA PHE A 121 33.81 9.72 11.24
C PHE A 121 32.75 10.25 10.26
N GLY A 122 32.98 11.46 9.75
CA GLY A 122 32.05 12.17 8.88
C GLY A 122 32.00 11.55 7.48
N LEU A 123 31.00 10.70 7.23
CA LEU A 123 30.56 10.41 5.87
C LEU A 123 29.70 11.59 5.39
N THR A 124 30.35 12.70 5.05
CA THR A 124 29.67 13.82 4.39
C THR A 124 29.15 13.31 3.04
N SER A 125 27.83 13.20 2.92
CA SER A 125 27.21 12.86 1.64
C SER A 125 27.53 13.97 0.63
N PRO A 126 27.97 13.65 -0.59
CA PRO A 126 28.16 14.65 -1.65
C PRO A 126 26.83 15.29 -2.09
N PHE A 127 25.69 14.76 -1.66
CA PHE A 127 24.38 15.33 -1.92
C PHE A 127 24.10 16.52 -1.01
N LYS A 128 24.02 17.71 -1.61
CA LYS A 128 23.61 18.94 -0.95
C LYS A 128 22.11 18.89 -0.64
N VAL A 129 21.75 18.74 0.64
CA VAL A 129 20.36 18.73 1.10
C VAL A 129 19.82 20.15 1.06
N THR A 130 18.91 20.44 0.14
CA THR A 130 18.14 21.70 0.11
C THR A 130 16.86 21.50 0.92
N SER A 131 16.97 21.45 2.24
CA SER A 131 15.79 21.53 3.11
C SER A 131 15.36 23.00 3.19
N ASN A 132 14.08 23.30 2.94
CA ASN A 132 13.50 24.63 3.14
C ASN A 132 13.35 25.01 4.63
N GLU A 133 13.85 24.19 5.56
CA GLU A 133 13.92 24.52 6.98
C GLU A 133 15.21 25.30 7.31
N PRO A 134 15.12 26.31 8.19
CA PRO A 134 16.30 27.05 8.64
C PRO A 134 17.30 26.10 9.32
N PRO A 135 18.61 26.27 9.08
CA PRO A 135 19.61 25.36 9.63
C PRO A 135 19.56 25.40 11.16
N LEU A 136 19.28 24.25 11.77
CA LEU A 136 19.46 24.04 13.20
C LEU A 136 20.90 24.40 13.55
N SER A 137 21.06 25.47 14.34
CA SER A 137 22.34 25.92 14.87
C SER A 137 23.04 24.77 15.58
N SER A 138 24.15 24.29 15.01
CA SER A 138 24.99 23.27 15.63
C SER A 138 25.57 23.80 16.95
N PRO A 139 25.38 23.12 18.09
CA PRO A 139 25.84 23.63 19.38
C PRO A 139 27.31 23.31 19.68
N LEU A 140 28.16 23.06 18.68
CA LEU A 140 29.54 22.64 18.91
C LEU A 140 30.55 23.44 18.08
N SER A 141 30.67 24.72 18.41
CA SER A 141 31.86 25.53 18.13
C SER A 141 32.60 25.86 19.43
N HIS A 142 32.95 24.84 20.22
CA HIS A 142 33.98 25.03 21.25
C HIS A 142 35.35 25.03 20.57
N SER A 143 35.79 26.25 20.26
CA SER A 143 37.15 26.59 19.86
C SER A 143 38.11 26.25 21.01
N PRO A 144 39.19 25.46 20.80
CA PRO A 144 40.20 25.26 21.84
C PRO A 144 41.02 26.54 21.97
N SER A 145 40.67 27.37 22.95
CA SER A 145 41.44 28.55 23.34
C SER A 145 42.73 28.16 24.06
N ASN A 146 43.87 28.47 23.42
CA ASN A 146 45.19 28.79 23.97
C ASN A 146 45.73 27.96 25.16
N LEU A 147 46.62 27.01 24.86
CA LEU A 147 47.70 26.59 25.74
C LEU A 147 48.94 27.47 25.49
N THR A 148 48.98 28.65 26.10
CA THR A 148 50.23 29.36 26.37
C THR A 148 50.80 28.82 27.67
N ALA A 149 51.86 28.03 27.56
CA ALA A 149 52.70 27.64 28.67
C ALA A 149 53.65 28.79 29.01
N ASP A 150 53.51 29.35 30.22
CA ASP A 150 54.62 29.81 31.06
C ASP A 150 54.05 29.97 32.48
N PRO A 151 54.71 29.44 33.52
CA PRO A 151 55.65 30.32 34.21
C PRO A 151 56.90 29.64 34.81
N SER A 152 57.95 30.47 34.87
CA SER A 152 59.06 30.56 35.85
C SER A 152 60.14 29.48 35.85
#